data_AF-A0A7S0JY73-F1
#
_entry.id   AF-A0A7S0JY73-F1
#
_cell.length_a   1.000
_cell.length_b   1.000
_cell.length_c   1.000
_cell.angle_alpha   90.00
_cell.angle_beta   90.00
_cell.angle_gamma   90.00
#
_symmetry.space_group_name_H-M   'P 1'
#
loop_
_entity.id
_entity.type
_entity.pdbx_description
1 polymer ?
#
loop_
_entity_poly.entity_id
_entity_poly.type
_entity_poly.pdbx_seq_one_letter_code
_entity_poly.pdbx_strand_id
1 'polypeptide(L)'
;CRRCQPQGPPRAPRQGFAFDLMYRALSTAAVAVARAPAAAGATARAASTAVRTHKRPLEMPADLLPKKGASGAWQKPRVSSRRAARIRKEALLDGTFGSWDAETGKGWDPAWDKPRLSTVPPPPKGHKHDHRLGERLEKIQRALANQEQRVADFQKTRPAKRIRTGFRLVMKKNPWEE
;
A
#
# COMPACT_ATOMS: atom_id res chain seq x y z
N CYS A 1 37.13 -27.09 3.37
CA CYS A 1 37.58 -26.12 4.39
C CYS A 1 37.03 -24.73 4.09
N ARG A 2 35.85 -24.38 4.62
CA ARG A 2 35.30 -23.01 4.57
C ARG A 2 35.56 -22.33 5.91
N ARG A 3 36.16 -21.16 5.83
CA ARG A 3 36.59 -20.28 6.92
C ARG A 3 35.35 -19.81 7.71
N CYS A 4 35.27 -20.19 8.97
CA CYS A 4 34.31 -19.69 9.95
C CYS A 4 34.51 -18.18 10.14
N GLN A 5 33.45 -17.37 10.02
CA GLN A 5 33.45 -16.00 10.53
C GLN A 5 32.85 -16.00 11.94
N PRO A 6 33.44 -15.27 12.91
CA PRO A 6 32.88 -15.15 14.24
C PRO A 6 31.71 -14.15 14.24
N GLN A 7 30.60 -14.53 14.87
CA GLN A 7 29.48 -13.64 15.14
C GLN A 7 29.88 -12.66 16.25
N GLY A 8 29.75 -11.35 15.99
CA GLY A 8 29.93 -10.31 17.02
C GLY A 8 28.74 -10.26 18.00
N PRO A 9 28.95 -9.73 19.23
CA PRO A 9 27.95 -9.77 20.30
C PRO A 9 26.73 -8.86 20.02
N PRO A 10 25.57 -9.13 20.65
CA PRO A 10 24.35 -8.36 20.45
C PRO A 10 24.47 -6.94 21.03
N ARG A 11 23.98 -5.95 20.28
CA ARG A 11 23.88 -4.55 20.73
C ARG A 11 22.80 -4.41 21.80
N ALA A 12 23.14 -3.76 22.90
CA ALA A 12 22.25 -3.45 24.02
C ALA A 12 21.06 -2.55 23.62
N PRO A 13 19.92 -2.64 24.33
CA PRO A 13 18.77 -1.76 24.12
C PRO A 13 19.08 -0.32 24.56
N ARG A 14 18.70 0.65 23.72
CA ARG A 14 18.79 2.08 24.04
C ARG A 14 17.81 2.41 25.17
N GLN A 15 18.37 3.08 26.18
CA GLN A 15 17.73 3.48 27.42
C GLN A 15 16.48 4.33 27.15
N GLY A 16 15.38 3.99 27.84
CA GLY A 16 14.21 4.83 27.94
C GLY A 16 14.53 6.07 28.77
N PHE A 17 14.16 7.23 28.26
CA PHE A 17 14.18 8.46 29.04
C PHE A 17 12.98 8.45 29.98
N ALA A 18 13.24 8.06 31.24
CA ALA A 18 12.41 8.42 32.37
C ALA A 18 12.68 9.90 32.69
N PHE A 19 11.65 10.74 32.62
CA PHE A 19 11.66 12.04 33.27
C PHE A 19 10.65 11.98 34.41
N ASP A 20 11.18 11.68 35.59
CA ASP A 20 10.47 11.71 36.86
C ASP A 20 10.39 13.15 37.38
N LEU A 21 9.16 13.53 37.76
CA LEU A 21 8.80 14.19 39.01
C LEU A 21 9.84 15.11 39.71
N MET A 22 9.52 16.41 39.74
CA MET A 22 9.23 17.21 40.95
C MET A 22 9.61 18.68 40.73
N TYR A 23 8.67 19.60 40.89
CA TYR A 23 8.73 20.61 41.95
C TYR A 23 7.35 21.26 42.14
N ARG A 24 6.97 21.36 43.41
CA ARG A 24 5.68 21.84 43.94
C ARG A 24 5.67 23.38 44.07
N ALA A 25 4.44 23.88 44.05
CA ALA A 25 3.92 25.05 44.75
C ALA A 25 4.25 26.45 44.19
N LEU A 26 3.20 27.18 43.78
CA LEU A 26 2.68 28.34 44.51
C LEU A 26 1.45 28.95 43.80
N SER A 27 0.54 29.46 44.62
CA SER A 27 -0.48 30.46 44.32
C SER A 27 -1.81 30.01 43.69
N THR A 28 -2.72 29.63 44.58
CA THR A 28 -4.18 29.78 44.39
C THR A 28 -4.54 31.26 44.37
N ALA A 29 -4.80 31.81 43.18
CA ALA A 29 -5.57 33.04 43.03
C ALA A 29 -6.91 32.67 42.38
N ALA A 30 -7.95 32.60 43.21
CA ALA A 30 -9.33 32.41 42.77
C ALA A 30 -9.79 33.66 42.01
N VAL A 31 -9.78 33.60 40.67
CA VAL A 31 -10.54 34.54 39.85
C VAL A 31 -11.95 33.97 39.71
N ALA A 32 -12.85 34.43 40.59
CA ALA A 32 -14.28 34.21 40.44
C ALA A 32 -14.78 35.00 39.22
N VAL A 33 -14.84 34.35 38.06
CA VAL A 33 -15.56 34.87 36.90
C VAL A 33 -17.05 34.69 37.19
N ALA A 34 -17.70 35.80 37.59
CA ALA A 34 -19.15 35.87 37.71
C ALA A 34 -19.81 35.47 36.39
N ARG A 35 -20.46 34.30 36.36
CA ARG A 35 -21.22 33.81 35.21
C ARG A 35 -22.62 34.41 35.30
N ALA A 36 -22.85 35.50 34.58
CA ALA A 36 -24.17 36.10 34.42
C ALA A 36 -25.14 35.09 33.76
N PRO A 37 -26.40 35.00 34.18
CA PRO A 37 -27.41 34.21 33.47
C PRO A 37 -27.82 34.97 32.21
N ALA A 38 -27.34 34.52 31.05
CA ALA A 38 -27.87 34.94 29.76
C ALA A 38 -29.25 34.28 29.54
N ALA A 39 -30.28 34.87 30.13
CA ALA A 39 -31.64 34.71 29.65
C ALA A 39 -31.81 35.57 28.39
N ALA A 40 -32.65 35.06 27.49
CA ALA A 40 -33.12 35.68 26.24
C ALA A 40 -32.15 35.66 25.05
N GLY A 41 -32.57 34.90 24.02
CA GLY A 41 -32.13 35.15 22.65
C GLY A 41 -31.25 34.09 22.01
N ALA A 42 -31.29 32.83 22.47
CA ALA A 42 -30.94 31.74 21.58
C ALA A 42 -32.06 31.60 20.53
N THR A 43 -32.03 32.43 19.50
CA THR A 43 -32.66 32.06 18.23
C THR A 43 -31.99 30.77 17.83
N ALA A 44 -32.66 29.65 18.16
CA ALA A 44 -32.38 28.37 17.57
C ALA A 44 -32.33 28.64 16.06
N ARG A 45 -31.13 28.62 15.48
CA ARG A 45 -31.01 28.17 14.10
C ARG A 45 -31.51 26.74 14.16
N ALA A 46 -32.83 26.60 14.02
CA ALA A 46 -33.45 25.40 13.56
C ALA A 46 -32.70 25.07 12.29
N ALA A 47 -31.70 24.20 12.41
CA ALA A 47 -31.22 23.46 11.28
C ALA A 47 -32.40 22.60 10.87
N SER A 48 -33.34 23.20 10.12
CA SER A 48 -34.18 22.48 9.20
C SER A 48 -33.21 21.91 8.17
N THR A 49 -32.50 20.84 8.54
CA THR A 49 -32.15 19.81 7.59
C THR A 49 -33.48 19.34 7.04
N ALA A 50 -33.94 20.00 5.99
CA ALA A 50 -34.96 19.48 5.11
C ALA A 50 -34.37 18.19 4.56
N VAL A 51 -34.55 17.10 5.31
CA VAL A 51 -34.52 15.76 4.76
C VAL A 51 -35.49 15.88 3.61
N ARG A 52 -34.99 15.84 2.37
CA ARG A 52 -35.85 15.71 1.19
C ARG A 52 -36.76 14.54 1.50
N THR A 53 -38.00 14.87 1.87
CA THR A 53 -39.04 13.92 2.20
C THR A 53 -39.35 13.27 0.88
N HIS A 54 -38.75 12.10 0.67
CA HIS A 54 -39.26 11.23 -0.37
C HIS A 54 -40.75 11.03 -0.08
N LYS A 55 -41.61 10.99 -1.09
CA LYS A 55 -43.08 10.93 -0.93
C LYS A 55 -43.61 9.72 -0.13
N ARG A 56 -42.74 8.80 0.28
CA ARG A 56 -43.01 7.56 1.01
C ARG A 56 -42.00 7.43 2.16
N PRO A 57 -42.33 6.82 3.31
CA PRO A 57 -41.33 6.43 4.30
C PRO A 57 -40.23 5.54 3.70
N LEU A 58 -39.09 5.45 4.39
CA LEU A 58 -37.99 4.56 3.99
C LEU A 58 -38.35 3.13 4.36
N GLU A 59 -38.22 2.21 3.40
CA GLU A 59 -38.48 0.79 3.63
C GLU A 59 -37.18 0.01 3.54
N MET A 60 -36.59 -0.25 4.70
CA MET A 60 -35.39 -1.06 4.82
C MET A 60 -35.78 -2.55 4.97
N PRO A 61 -35.02 -3.49 4.39
CA PRO A 61 -33.79 -3.31 3.60
C PRO A 61 -34.03 -3.02 2.11
N ALA A 62 -35.27 -3.04 1.63
CA ALA A 62 -35.59 -2.98 0.19
C ALA A 62 -35.03 -1.75 -0.52
N ASP A 63 -34.92 -0.61 0.19
CA ASP A 63 -34.41 0.65 -0.35
C ASP A 63 -32.87 0.73 -0.41
N LEU A 64 -32.15 -0.23 0.20
CA LEU A 64 -30.68 -0.35 0.13
C LEU A 64 -30.21 -1.09 -1.12
N LEU A 65 -31.08 -1.92 -1.71
CA LEU A 65 -30.75 -2.78 -2.84
C LEU A 65 -31.17 -2.14 -4.17
N PRO A 66 -30.40 -2.33 -5.26
CA PRO A 66 -30.84 -1.97 -6.58
C PRO A 66 -32.04 -2.84 -7.00
N LYS A 67 -33.00 -2.26 -7.72
CA LYS A 67 -34.21 -2.95 -8.18
C LYS A 67 -34.26 -2.95 -9.70
N LYS A 68 -34.79 -4.00 -10.31
CA LYS A 68 -35.01 -4.04 -11.77
C LYS A 68 -36.29 -3.27 -12.10
N GLY A 69 -36.20 -2.28 -12.99
CA GLY A 69 -37.34 -1.49 -13.42
C GLY A 69 -38.20 -2.23 -14.46
N ALA A 70 -39.36 -1.65 -14.80
CA ALA A 70 -40.28 -2.21 -15.81
C ALA A 70 -39.64 -2.37 -17.20
N SER A 71 -38.71 -1.49 -17.55
CA SER A 71 -37.92 -1.57 -18.80
C SER A 71 -36.80 -2.62 -18.76
N GLY A 72 -36.66 -3.36 -17.66
CA GLY A 72 -35.59 -4.32 -17.45
C GLY A 72 -34.24 -3.73 -17.02
N ALA A 73 -34.09 -2.39 -17.03
CA ALA A 73 -32.89 -1.71 -16.55
C ALA A 73 -32.78 -1.72 -15.02
N TRP A 74 -31.56 -1.81 -14.50
CA TRP A 74 -31.28 -1.70 -13.07
C TRP A 74 -31.45 -0.25 -12.59
N GLN A 75 -32.33 -0.06 -11.63
CA GLN A 75 -32.52 1.19 -10.92
C GLN A 75 -31.58 1.28 -9.73
N LYS A 76 -31.05 2.48 -9.50
CA LYS A 76 -30.18 2.78 -8.35
C LYS A 76 -30.98 2.59 -7.05
N PRO A 77 -30.33 2.14 -5.96
CA PRO A 77 -31.00 2.07 -4.67
C PRO A 77 -31.46 3.46 -4.24
N ARG A 78 -32.61 3.50 -3.58
CA ARG A 78 -33.22 4.76 -3.11
C ARG A 78 -32.37 5.41 -2.03
N VAL A 79 -31.74 4.60 -1.19
CA VAL A 79 -30.71 5.04 -0.25
C VAL A 79 -29.34 4.73 -0.83
N SER A 80 -28.59 5.80 -1.13
CA SER A 80 -27.20 5.66 -1.58
C SER A 80 -26.32 5.09 -0.47
N SER A 81 -25.20 4.47 -0.84
CA SER A 81 -24.23 3.90 0.12
C SER A 81 -23.77 4.90 1.18
N ARG A 82 -23.52 6.16 0.78
CA ARG A 82 -23.17 7.26 1.70
C ARG A 82 -24.29 7.57 2.69
N ARG A 83 -25.55 7.59 2.21
CA ARG A 83 -26.71 7.87 3.08
C ARG A 83 -26.95 6.71 4.05
N ALA A 84 -26.85 5.46 3.59
CA ALA A 84 -26.92 4.27 4.44
C ALA A 84 -25.85 4.31 5.55
N ALA A 85 -24.59 4.61 5.20
CA ALA A 85 -23.51 4.71 6.18
C ALA A 85 -23.72 5.85 7.20
N ARG A 86 -24.41 6.93 6.82
CA ARG A 86 -24.77 8.01 7.74
C ARG A 86 -25.91 7.58 8.69
N ILE A 87 -26.98 6.96 8.18
CA ILE A 87 -28.07 6.44 9.00
C ILE A 87 -27.53 5.43 10.01
N ARG A 88 -26.63 4.54 9.58
CA ARG A 88 -25.93 3.60 10.46
C ARG A 88 -25.15 4.30 11.60
N LYS A 89 -24.47 5.42 11.30
CA LYS A 89 -23.75 6.21 12.31
C LYS A 89 -24.70 6.92 13.27
N GLU A 90 -25.79 7.49 12.75
CA GLU A 90 -26.85 8.12 13.55
C GLU A 90 -27.48 7.09 14.51
N ALA A 91 -27.81 5.89 14.02
CA ALA A 91 -28.34 4.80 14.84
C ALA A 91 -27.37 4.34 15.95
N LEU A 92 -26.07 4.33 15.68
CA LEU A 92 -25.04 4.04 16.69
C LEU A 92 -24.96 5.12 17.77
N LEU A 93 -25.16 6.40 17.41
CA LEU A 93 -25.17 7.52 18.37
C LEU A 93 -26.44 7.53 19.22
N ASP A 94 -27.58 7.23 18.60
CA ASP A 94 -28.89 7.25 19.25
C ASP A 94 -29.18 5.98 20.07
N GLY A 95 -28.31 4.95 19.99
CA GLY A 95 -28.51 3.66 20.66
C GLY A 95 -29.60 2.78 20.02
N THR A 96 -30.06 3.12 18.81
CA THR A 96 -31.09 2.40 18.05
C THR A 96 -30.48 1.36 17.08
N PHE A 97 -29.22 0.98 17.31
CA PHE A 97 -28.55 -0.06 16.54
C PHE A 97 -29.01 -1.45 17.00
N GLY A 98 -29.52 -2.27 16.08
CA GLY A 98 -30.09 -3.60 16.36
C GLY A 98 -31.60 -3.71 16.10
N SER A 99 -32.32 -2.60 16.05
CA SER A 99 -33.76 -2.57 15.76
C SER A 99 -34.08 -1.44 14.78
N TRP A 100 -35.00 -1.68 13.85
CA TRP A 100 -35.48 -0.67 12.90
C TRP A 100 -36.94 -0.35 13.18
N ASP A 101 -37.22 0.93 13.41
CA ASP A 101 -38.58 1.43 13.51
C ASP A 101 -39.03 1.99 12.15
N ALA A 102 -40.00 1.33 11.54
CA ALA A 102 -40.55 1.71 10.24
C ALA A 102 -41.39 2.99 10.29
N GLU A 103 -41.96 3.34 11.44
CA GLU A 103 -42.80 4.53 11.61
C GLU A 103 -41.92 5.78 11.73
N THR A 104 -40.91 5.72 12.60
CA THR A 104 -39.99 6.86 12.81
C THR A 104 -38.86 6.89 11.77
N GLY A 105 -38.61 5.78 11.07
CA GLY A 105 -37.51 5.64 10.11
C GLY A 105 -36.13 5.70 10.78
N LYS A 106 -36.06 5.29 12.05
CA LYS A 106 -34.86 5.32 12.89
C LYS A 106 -34.36 3.91 13.17
N GLY A 107 -33.05 3.83 13.40
CA GLY A 107 -32.37 2.59 13.72
C GLY A 107 -31.61 1.98 12.56
N TRP A 108 -30.99 0.84 12.83
CA TRP A 108 -30.22 0.11 11.84
C TRP A 108 -30.11 -1.35 12.25
N ASP A 109 -30.44 -2.27 11.34
CA ASP A 109 -30.26 -3.71 11.56
C ASP A 109 -28.84 -4.15 11.11
N PRO A 110 -28.04 -4.76 12.00
CA PRO A 110 -26.73 -5.33 11.65
C PRO A 110 -26.76 -6.31 10.47
N ALA A 111 -27.87 -7.00 10.23
CA ALA A 111 -28.02 -7.93 9.10
C ALA A 111 -27.90 -7.24 7.73
N TRP A 112 -28.09 -5.92 7.65
CA TRP A 112 -27.94 -5.15 6.42
C TRP A 112 -26.49 -4.76 6.13
N ASP A 113 -25.58 -4.97 7.08
CA ASP A 113 -24.15 -4.76 6.85
C ASP A 113 -23.60 -5.83 5.92
N LYS A 114 -22.86 -5.40 4.90
CA LYS A 114 -22.17 -6.33 4.00
C LYS A 114 -21.09 -7.09 4.79
N PRO A 115 -20.97 -8.42 4.61
CA PRO A 115 -19.89 -9.16 5.25
C PRO A 115 -18.55 -8.57 4.80
N ARG A 116 -17.69 -8.26 5.77
CA ARG A 116 -16.33 -7.82 5.48
C ARG A 116 -15.53 -9.04 5.06
N LEU A 117 -15.36 -9.24 3.75
CA LEU A 117 -14.32 -10.16 3.27
C LEU A 117 -12.97 -9.55 3.62
N SER A 118 -12.21 -10.20 4.50
CA SER A 118 -10.79 -9.92 4.64
C SER A 118 -10.10 -10.38 3.36
N THR A 119 -9.79 -9.46 2.45
CA THR A 119 -8.97 -9.79 1.28
C THR A 119 -7.58 -10.13 1.77
N VAL A 120 -7.22 -11.41 1.80
CA VAL A 120 -5.83 -11.83 1.94
C VAL A 120 -5.14 -11.49 0.63
N PRO A 121 -4.12 -10.62 0.62
CA PRO A 121 -3.43 -10.28 -0.62
C PRO A 121 -2.79 -11.54 -1.20
N PRO A 122 -2.84 -11.74 -2.53
CA PRO A 122 -2.12 -12.84 -3.16
C PRO A 122 -0.61 -12.70 -2.90
N PRO A 123 0.15 -13.80 -2.97
CA PRO A 123 1.60 -13.72 -2.86
C PRO A 123 2.17 -12.77 -3.93
N PRO A 124 3.27 -12.07 -3.63
CA PRO A 124 3.88 -11.14 -4.56
C PRO A 124 4.35 -11.90 -5.80
N LYS A 125 4.19 -11.27 -6.97
CA LYS A 125 4.56 -11.85 -8.28
C LYS A 125 6.04 -12.28 -8.34
N GLY A 126 6.93 -11.61 -7.61
CA GLY A 126 8.38 -11.73 -7.75
C GLY A 126 8.96 -10.76 -8.78
N HIS A 127 10.28 -10.63 -8.84
CA HIS A 127 10.92 -9.77 -9.84
C HIS A 127 11.19 -10.52 -11.15
N LYS A 128 11.30 -9.76 -12.25
CA LYS A 128 11.69 -10.29 -13.57
C LYS A 128 12.98 -11.13 -13.53
N HIS A 129 13.91 -10.77 -12.65
CA HIS A 129 15.18 -11.47 -12.55
C HIS A 129 15.04 -12.86 -11.88
N ASP A 130 14.11 -13.02 -10.93
CA ASP A 130 13.82 -14.30 -10.29
C ASP A 130 13.19 -15.27 -11.30
N HIS A 131 12.21 -14.79 -12.06
CA HIS A 131 11.56 -15.60 -13.11
C HIS A 131 12.52 -16.07 -14.20
N ARG A 132 13.51 -15.24 -14.57
CA ARG A 132 14.50 -15.52 -15.63
C ARG A 132 15.80 -16.12 -15.12
N LEU A 133 15.86 -16.52 -13.85
CA LEU A 133 17.07 -17.09 -13.28
C LEU A 133 17.41 -18.42 -13.97
N GLY A 134 16.43 -19.30 -14.18
CA GLY A 134 16.61 -20.60 -14.86
C GLY A 134 17.18 -20.45 -16.26
N GLU A 135 16.54 -19.65 -17.12
CA GLU A 135 17.01 -19.37 -18.49
C GLU A 135 18.45 -18.83 -18.52
N ARG A 136 18.80 -17.96 -17.56
CA ARG A 136 20.16 -17.40 -17.46
C ARG A 136 21.17 -18.46 -17.05
N LEU A 137 20.84 -19.34 -16.10
CA LEU A 137 21.70 -20.44 -15.69
C LEU A 137 21.93 -21.42 -16.84
N GLU A 138 20.89 -21.78 -17.60
CA GLU A 138 21.04 -22.62 -18.80
C GLU A 138 21.97 -21.99 -19.83
N LYS A 139 21.82 -20.68 -20.09
CA LYS A 139 22.70 -19.96 -21.02
C LYS A 139 24.15 -19.95 -20.54
N ILE A 140 24.39 -19.80 -19.24
CA ILE A 140 25.73 -19.87 -18.65
C ILE A 140 26.31 -21.27 -18.81
N GLN A 141 25.55 -22.32 -18.49
CA GLN A 141 26.00 -23.71 -18.62
C GLN A 141 26.37 -24.06 -20.06
N ARG A 142 25.54 -23.66 -21.04
CA ARG A 142 25.86 -23.85 -22.47
C ARG A 142 27.15 -23.12 -22.88
N ALA A 143 27.37 -21.91 -22.37
CA ALA A 143 28.58 -21.15 -22.66
C ALA A 143 29.84 -21.77 -22.04
N LEU A 144 29.72 -22.35 -20.83
CA LEU A 144 30.80 -23.05 -20.15
C LEU A 144 31.14 -24.38 -20.86
N ALA A 145 30.14 -25.14 -21.30
CA ALA A 145 30.36 -26.38 -22.04
C ALA A 145 31.12 -26.15 -23.36
N ASN A 146 30.80 -25.07 -24.07
CA ASN A 146 31.44 -24.72 -25.33
C ASN A 146 32.72 -23.87 -25.16
N GLN A 147 33.22 -23.71 -23.94
CA GLN A 147 34.33 -22.79 -23.64
C GLN A 147 35.63 -23.26 -24.27
N GLU A 148 35.95 -24.55 -24.19
CA GLU A 148 37.21 -25.11 -24.71
C GLU A 148 37.32 -24.95 -26.23
N GLN A 149 36.23 -25.21 -26.96
CA GLN A 149 36.18 -25.02 -28.41
C GLN A 149 36.44 -23.55 -28.78
N ARG A 150 35.80 -22.62 -28.08
CA ARG A 150 36.03 -21.17 -28.30
C ARG A 150 37.47 -20.76 -28.03
N VAL A 151 38.12 -21.33 -27.03
CA VAL A 151 39.54 -21.09 -26.74
C VAL A 151 40.41 -21.63 -27.87
N ALA A 152 40.15 -22.86 -28.35
CA ALA A 152 40.88 -23.44 -29.46
C ALA A 152 40.73 -22.63 -30.76
N ASP A 153 39.52 -22.18 -31.09
CA ASP A 153 39.26 -21.36 -32.26
C ASP A 153 39.94 -19.97 -32.15
N PHE A 154 39.91 -19.38 -30.96
CA PHE A 154 40.64 -18.14 -30.68
C PHE A 154 42.17 -18.32 -30.81
N GLN A 155 42.72 -19.46 -30.39
CA GLN A 155 44.14 -19.75 -30.54
C GLN A 155 44.55 -19.96 -32.00
N LYS A 156 43.73 -20.63 -32.81
CA LYS A 156 43.97 -20.80 -34.26
C LYS A 156 43.97 -19.46 -35.00
N THR A 157 43.05 -18.57 -34.62
CA THR A 157 42.90 -17.24 -35.24
C THR A 157 43.90 -16.22 -34.73
N ARG A 158 44.58 -16.50 -33.60
CA ARG A 158 45.64 -15.64 -33.09
C ARG A 158 46.81 -15.64 -34.09
N PRO A 159 47.11 -14.54 -34.78
CA PRO A 159 48.38 -14.45 -35.48
C PRO A 159 49.46 -14.55 -34.41
N ALA A 160 50.47 -15.41 -34.63
CA ALA A 160 51.69 -15.32 -33.86
C ALA A 160 52.14 -13.87 -33.94
N LYS A 161 52.11 -13.13 -32.83
CA LYS A 161 52.71 -11.80 -32.77
C LYS A 161 54.20 -12.01 -33.04
N ARG A 162 54.59 -12.02 -34.32
CA ARG A 162 55.99 -11.92 -34.71
C ARG A 162 56.44 -10.56 -34.22
N ILE A 163 57.19 -10.56 -33.13
CA ILE A 163 58.09 -9.45 -32.85
C ILE A 163 58.92 -9.32 -34.13
N ARG A 164 58.74 -8.22 -34.88
CA ARG A 164 59.64 -7.88 -35.99
C ARG A 164 60.99 -7.58 -35.34
N THR A 165 61.79 -8.60 -35.10
CA THR A 165 63.19 -8.40 -34.77
C THR A 165 63.84 -7.71 -35.96
N GLY A 166 64.42 -6.53 -35.73
CA GLY A 166 64.79 -5.53 -36.75
C GLY A 166 65.73 -6.03 -37.85
N PHE A 167 66.36 -7.19 -37.67
CA PHE A 167 67.30 -7.78 -38.62
C PHE A 167 66.69 -8.12 -40.00
N ARG A 168 65.39 -8.44 -40.07
CA ARG A 168 64.74 -8.84 -41.33
C ARG A 168 64.32 -7.66 -42.24
N LEU A 169 64.35 -6.43 -41.73
CA LEU A 169 64.05 -5.23 -42.52
C LEU A 169 65.26 -4.72 -43.32
N VAL A 170 66.49 -4.99 -42.83
CA VAL A 170 67.74 -4.54 -43.45
C VAL A 170 68.05 -5.30 -44.75
N MET A 171 67.69 -6.58 -44.84
CA MET A 171 68.07 -7.45 -45.98
C MET A 171 67.14 -7.37 -47.20
N LYS A 172 66.06 -6.57 -47.19
CA LYS A 172 65.04 -6.59 -48.27
C LYS A 172 65.06 -5.39 -49.23
N LYS A 173 66.05 -4.50 -49.18
CA LYS A 173 66.17 -3.45 -50.22
C LYS A 173 67.57 -2.84 -50.27
N ASN A 174 68.42 -3.35 -51.17
CA ASN A 174 69.44 -2.52 -51.81
C ASN A 174 69.16 -2.55 -53.32
N PRO A 175 68.43 -1.57 -53.87
CA PRO A 175 67.99 -1.59 -55.27
C PRO A 175 69.06 -1.14 -56.28
N TRP A 176 70.36 -1.27 -55.96
CA TRP A 176 71.48 -0.77 -56.78
C TRP A 176 72.59 -1.81 -57.02
N GLU A 177 72.35 -3.08 -56.71
CA GLU A 177 73.22 -4.18 -57.16
C GLU A 177 72.51 -4.92 -58.30
N GLU A 178 72.68 -4.38 -59.52
CA GLU A 178 72.78 -5.05 -60.85
C GLU A 178 72.63 -4.00 -61.96
#